data_AF-A0A0S8IDX0-F1
#
_entry.id   AF-A0A0S8IDX0-F1
#
_cell.length_a   1.000
_cell.length_b   1.000
_cell.length_c   1.000
_cell.angle_alpha   90.00
_cell.angle_beta   90.00
_cell.angle_gamma   90.00
#
_symmetry.space_group_name_H-M   'P 1'
#
loop_
_entity.id
_entity.type
_entity.pdbx_description
1 polymer ?
#
loop_
_entity_poly.entity_id
_entity_poly.type
_entity_poly.pdbx_seq_one_letter_code
_entity_poly.pdbx_strand_id
1 'polypeptide(L)'
;MKGMEKVKYFNPLDLKRIASEHITKFNQRVITKGEDARGRKFKKYSKQYAKLKANRFKTKSGKSYKGVPTVASQLSHPDFVLRGLTMKNLRFREAGKDYYIIGWDGEAAAIVEGNQSRGRDIASTIPDEEFNWILNRLGKTIEKEWKKIKNVTTVEVGSGKGLKARQ
;
A
#
# COMPACT_ATOMS: atom_id res chain seq x y z
N MET A 1 41.59 -0.92 4.44
CA MET A 1 40.51 0.09 4.43
C MET A 1 39.36 -0.43 5.30
N LYS A 2 39.04 0.23 6.41
CA LYS A 2 37.86 -0.10 7.23
C LYS A 2 36.60 0.15 6.40
N GLY A 3 35.71 -0.84 6.38
CA GLY A 3 34.52 -0.86 5.53
C GLY A 3 33.65 0.38 5.72
N MET A 4 33.23 0.97 4.60
CA MET A 4 32.21 2.02 4.61
C MET A 4 30.96 1.47 5.29
N GLU A 5 30.60 2.08 6.42
CA GLU A 5 29.37 1.78 7.13
C GLU A 5 28.20 2.18 6.23
N LYS A 6 27.49 1.20 5.69
CA LYS A 6 26.25 1.46 4.93
C LYS A 6 25.18 1.89 5.92
N VAL A 7 25.08 3.19 6.17
CA VAL A 7 23.96 3.77 6.91
C VAL A 7 22.70 3.54 6.08
N LYS A 8 21.88 2.55 6.48
CA LYS A 8 20.54 2.37 5.91
C LYS A 8 19.63 3.42 6.53
N TYR A 9 19.30 4.45 5.75
CA TYR A 9 18.43 5.55 6.19
C TYR A 9 17.02 5.09 6.58
N PHE A 10 16.59 3.93 6.10
CA PHE A 10 15.29 3.35 6.42
C PHE A 10 15.40 1.93 6.95
N ASN A 11 14.73 1.70 8.07
CA ASN A 11 14.47 0.37 8.59
C ASN A 11 13.42 -0.34 7.70
N PRO A 12 13.71 -1.52 7.12
CA PRO A 12 12.76 -2.26 6.30
C PRO A 12 11.41 -2.55 6.99
N LEU A 13 11.42 -2.73 8.31
CA LEU A 13 10.18 -2.93 9.08
C LEU A 13 9.31 -1.67 9.10
N ASP A 14 9.92 -0.49 9.19
CA ASP A 14 9.19 0.77 9.14
C ASP A 14 8.63 1.04 7.74
N LEU A 15 9.37 0.74 6.67
CA LEU A 15 8.86 0.82 5.30
C LEU A 15 7.67 -0.12 5.07
N LYS A 16 7.75 -1.36 5.58
CA LYS A 16 6.62 -2.32 5.52
C LYS A 16 5.38 -1.82 6.27
N ARG A 17 5.57 -1.13 7.40
CA ARG A 17 4.47 -0.52 8.16
C ARG A 17 3.84 0.63 7.39
N ILE A 18 4.66 1.53 6.82
CA ILE A 18 4.17 2.64 5.98
C ILE A 18 3.40 2.08 4.78
N ALA A 19 3.91 1.04 4.12
CA ALA A 19 3.22 0.39 3.02
C ALA A 19 1.86 -0.20 3.43
N SER A 20 1.78 -0.87 4.58
CA SER A 20 0.51 -1.42 5.10
C SER A 20 -0.52 -0.31 5.41
N GLU A 21 -0.05 0.80 6.00
CA GLU A 21 -0.90 1.97 6.25
C GLU A 21 -1.35 2.63 4.94
N HIS A 22 -0.49 2.70 3.93
CA HIS A 22 -0.81 3.21 2.60
C HIS A 22 -1.90 2.35 1.94
N ILE A 23 -1.78 1.02 1.97
CA ILE A 23 -2.82 0.10 1.49
C ILE A 23 -4.16 0.33 2.19
N THR A 24 -4.13 0.61 3.49
CA THR A 24 -5.34 0.91 4.26
C THR A 24 -5.99 2.22 3.82
N LYS A 25 -5.20 3.28 3.60
CA LYS A 25 -5.69 4.56 3.06
C LYS A 25 -6.24 4.42 1.65
N PHE A 26 -5.53 3.68 0.80
CA PHE A 26 -5.98 3.33 -0.55
C PHE A 26 -7.33 2.60 -0.52
N ASN A 27 -7.47 1.59 0.35
CA ASN A 27 -8.73 0.88 0.58
C ASN A 27 -9.85 1.84 0.97
N GLN A 28 -9.61 2.75 1.92
CA GLN A 28 -10.61 3.74 2.35
C GLN A 28 -11.03 4.67 1.20
N ARG A 29 -10.09 5.19 0.41
CA ARG A 29 -10.40 6.03 -0.75
C ARG A 29 -11.23 5.29 -1.79
N VAL A 30 -10.79 4.09 -2.20
CA VAL A 30 -11.43 3.35 -3.28
C VAL A 30 -12.76 2.73 -2.84
N ILE A 31 -12.80 2.06 -1.68
CA ILE A 31 -13.99 1.33 -1.21
C ILE A 31 -15.02 2.24 -0.57
N THR A 32 -14.58 3.06 0.39
CA THR A 32 -15.46 3.83 1.28
C THR A 32 -15.84 5.14 0.64
N LYS A 33 -14.85 5.93 0.16
CA LYS A 33 -15.13 7.20 -0.51
C LYS A 33 -15.59 7.01 -1.96
N GLY A 34 -15.19 5.91 -2.61
CA GLY A 34 -15.55 5.63 -3.99
C GLY A 34 -14.86 6.59 -4.97
N GLU A 35 -13.59 6.90 -4.73
CA GLU A 35 -12.82 7.89 -5.49
C GLU A 35 -11.60 7.29 -6.19
N ASP A 36 -11.26 7.83 -7.36
CA ASP A 36 -10.02 7.53 -8.08
C ASP A 36 -8.82 8.31 -7.51
N ALA A 37 -7.62 8.17 -8.09
CA ALA A 37 -6.40 8.85 -7.63
C ALA A 37 -6.44 10.37 -7.74
N ARG A 38 -7.40 10.90 -8.51
CA ARG A 38 -7.60 12.33 -8.72
C ARG A 38 -8.77 12.87 -7.90
N GLY A 39 -9.26 12.10 -6.93
CA GLY A 39 -10.42 12.44 -6.11
C GLY A 39 -11.76 12.38 -6.85
N ARG A 40 -11.80 11.88 -8.10
CA ARG A 40 -13.06 11.82 -8.86
C ARG A 40 -13.87 10.62 -8.41
N LYS A 41 -15.16 10.85 -8.13
CA LYS A 41 -16.09 9.77 -7.79
C LYS A 41 -16.24 8.78 -8.93
N PHE A 42 -16.25 7.49 -8.61
CA PHE A 42 -16.54 6.45 -9.58
C PHE A 42 -17.99 6.56 -10.08
N LYS A 43 -18.17 6.39 -11.40
CA LYS A 43 -19.50 6.42 -12.02
C LYS A 43 -20.35 5.26 -11.52
N LYS A 44 -21.52 5.58 -10.96
CA LYS A 44 -22.55 4.58 -10.65
C LYS A 44 -22.88 3.74 -11.89
N TYR A 45 -23.37 2.53 -11.67
CA TYR A 45 -23.89 1.70 -12.75
C TYR A 45 -24.96 2.43 -13.56
N SER A 46 -25.00 2.18 -14.87
CA SER A 46 -26.20 2.48 -15.64
C SER A 46 -27.37 1.68 -15.05
N LYS A 47 -28.59 2.25 -15.08
CA LYS A 47 -29.78 1.58 -14.53
C LYS A 47 -29.97 0.17 -15.12
N GLN A 48 -29.73 0.04 -16.42
CA GLN A 48 -29.82 -1.24 -17.14
C GLN A 48 -28.77 -2.24 -16.67
N TYR A 49 -27.51 -1.83 -16.53
CA TYR A 49 -26.46 -2.73 -16.05
C TYR A 49 -26.64 -3.09 -14.57
N ALA A 50 -27.11 -2.15 -13.73
CA ALA A 50 -27.45 -2.42 -12.35
C ALA A 50 -28.55 -3.50 -12.24
N LYS A 51 -29.60 -3.40 -13.09
CA LYS A 51 -30.67 -4.40 -13.19
C LYS A 51 -30.14 -5.74 -13.66
N LEU A 52 -29.30 -5.76 -14.71
CA LEU A 52 -28.67 -6.98 -15.20
C LEU A 52 -27.76 -7.62 -14.16
N LYS A 53 -26.96 -6.85 -13.42
CA LYS A 53 -26.10 -7.34 -12.33
C LYS A 53 -26.95 -7.93 -11.20
N ALA A 54 -28.02 -7.26 -10.79
CA ALA A 54 -28.94 -7.79 -9.77
C ALA A 54 -29.62 -9.09 -10.22
N ASN A 55 -29.91 -9.23 -11.51
CA ASN A 55 -30.58 -10.39 -12.09
C ASN A 55 -29.62 -11.55 -12.41
N ARG A 56 -28.35 -11.27 -12.75
CA ARG A 56 -27.35 -12.29 -13.15
C ARG A 56 -26.94 -13.23 -12.01
N PHE A 57 -27.25 -12.87 -10.76
CA PHE A 57 -26.94 -13.69 -9.60
C PHE A 57 -28.14 -14.45 -9.04
N LYS A 58 -29.30 -14.42 -9.71
CA LYS A 58 -30.50 -15.15 -9.27
C LYS A 58 -31.04 -16.04 -10.40
N THR A 59 -31.43 -17.26 -10.06
CA THR A 59 -32.21 -18.14 -10.94
C THR A 59 -33.59 -17.53 -11.20
N LYS A 60 -34.31 -18.01 -12.22
CA LYS A 60 -35.72 -17.63 -12.47
C LYS A 60 -36.63 -17.82 -11.24
N SER A 61 -36.24 -18.67 -10.30
CA SER A 61 -36.92 -18.94 -9.02
C SER A 61 -36.40 -18.09 -7.83
N GLY A 62 -35.54 -17.10 -8.07
CA GLY A 62 -35.03 -16.18 -7.04
C GLY A 62 -33.87 -16.69 -6.19
N LYS A 63 -33.39 -17.93 -6.40
CA LYS A 63 -32.25 -18.51 -5.66
C LYS A 63 -30.93 -18.02 -6.24
N SER A 64 -29.94 -17.74 -5.40
CA SER A 64 -28.61 -17.39 -5.89
C SER A 64 -27.95 -18.58 -6.60
N TYR A 65 -27.25 -18.35 -7.72
CA TYR A 65 -26.40 -19.40 -8.31
C TYR A 65 -25.35 -19.82 -7.26
N LYS A 66 -25.30 -21.13 -6.95
CA LYS A 66 -24.35 -21.71 -5.97
C LYS A 66 -22.90 -21.41 -6.43
N GLY A 67 -22.06 -20.91 -5.51
CA GLY A 67 -20.63 -20.69 -5.75
C GLY A 67 -20.23 -19.30 -6.23
N VAL A 68 -21.18 -18.37 -6.45
CA VAL A 68 -20.84 -16.97 -6.67
C VAL A 68 -20.54 -16.31 -5.32
N PRO A 69 -19.39 -15.65 -5.13
CA PRO A 69 -19.11 -14.89 -3.91
C PRO A 69 -20.18 -13.81 -3.71
N THR A 70 -21.02 -13.98 -2.67
CA THR A 70 -22.16 -13.11 -2.31
C THR A 70 -21.76 -11.63 -2.12
N VAL A 71 -20.49 -11.39 -1.79
CA VAL A 71 -19.92 -10.04 -1.65
C VAL A 71 -19.91 -9.22 -2.94
N ALA A 72 -19.86 -9.85 -4.12
CA ALA A 72 -19.86 -9.13 -5.40
C ALA A 72 -21.28 -8.66 -5.82
N SER A 73 -22.32 -9.39 -5.40
CA SER A 73 -23.71 -9.18 -5.79
C SER A 73 -24.51 -8.26 -4.85
N GLN A 74 -24.06 -8.08 -3.60
CA GLN A 74 -24.75 -7.25 -2.61
C GLN A 74 -24.48 -5.74 -2.75
N LEU A 75 -23.51 -5.35 -3.59
CA LEU A 75 -23.04 -3.97 -3.64
C LEU A 75 -23.61 -3.24 -4.87
N SER A 76 -24.49 -2.26 -4.62
CA SER A 76 -25.06 -1.30 -5.58
C SER A 76 -24.04 -0.26 -6.09
N HIS A 77 -22.76 -0.55 -5.89
CA HIS A 77 -21.68 0.42 -5.96
C HIS A 77 -21.10 0.55 -7.37
N PRO A 78 -20.47 1.70 -7.71
CA PRO A 78 -19.93 2.00 -9.03
C PRO A 78 -19.13 0.87 -9.72
N ASP A 79 -19.19 0.83 -11.06
CA ASP A 79 -18.57 -0.23 -11.90
C ASP A 79 -17.06 -0.34 -11.77
N PHE A 80 -16.43 0.80 -11.46
CA PHE A 80 -14.98 0.94 -11.45
C PHE A 80 -14.36 0.86 -10.05
N VAL A 81 -15.17 0.60 -9.00
CA VAL A 81 -14.61 0.41 -7.66
C VAL A 81 -13.98 -0.97 -7.60
N LEU A 82 -12.67 -1.04 -7.35
CA LEU A 82 -12.00 -2.30 -7.04
C LEU A 82 -12.59 -2.87 -5.74
N ARG A 83 -13.03 -4.12 -5.70
CA ARG A 83 -13.63 -4.74 -4.49
C ARG A 83 -13.22 -6.19 -4.30
N GLY A 84 -13.60 -6.76 -3.16
CA GLY A 84 -13.50 -8.20 -2.90
C GLY A 84 -12.07 -8.71 -3.06
N LEU A 85 -11.91 -9.74 -3.90
CA LEU A 85 -10.62 -10.39 -4.14
C LEU A 85 -9.58 -9.44 -4.74
N THR A 86 -9.97 -8.51 -5.61
CA THR A 86 -9.02 -7.54 -6.19
C THR A 86 -8.38 -6.68 -5.11
N MET A 87 -9.16 -6.13 -4.17
CA MET A 87 -8.59 -5.34 -3.08
C MET A 87 -7.86 -6.18 -2.04
N LYS A 88 -8.32 -7.42 -1.78
CA LYS A 88 -7.60 -8.37 -0.93
C LYS A 88 -6.20 -8.69 -1.48
N ASN A 89 -6.02 -8.60 -2.80
CA ASN A 89 -4.76 -8.86 -3.47
C ASN A 89 -3.83 -7.65 -3.57
N LEU A 90 -4.27 -6.45 -3.16
CA LEU A 90 -3.35 -5.31 -2.99
C LEU A 90 -2.43 -5.59 -1.81
N ARG A 91 -1.13 -5.71 -2.06
CA ARG A 91 -0.15 -6.09 -1.03
C ARG A 91 1.16 -5.33 -1.16
N PHE A 92 1.86 -5.23 -0.03
CA PHE A 92 3.26 -4.86 -0.02
C PHE A 92 4.07 -5.93 -0.78
N ARG A 93 4.99 -5.49 -1.64
CA ARG A 93 5.76 -6.33 -2.55
C ARG A 93 7.20 -6.41 -2.10
N GLU A 94 7.85 -5.26 -2.01
CA GLU A 94 9.25 -5.14 -1.64
C GLU A 94 9.53 -3.77 -1.04
N ALA A 95 10.64 -3.69 -0.30
CA ALA A 95 11.23 -2.44 0.16
C ALA A 95 12.70 -2.44 -0.21
N GLY A 96 13.13 -1.35 -0.85
CA GLY A 96 14.53 -1.05 -1.09
C GLY A 96 15.16 -0.28 0.06
N LYS A 97 16.27 0.39 -0.24
CA LYS A 97 16.96 1.24 0.75
C LYS A 97 16.21 2.53 1.05
N ASP A 98 15.39 2.99 0.11
CA ASP A 98 14.76 4.31 0.05
C ASP A 98 13.37 4.28 -0.58
N TYR A 99 12.86 3.09 -0.92
CA TYR A 99 11.56 2.93 -1.56
C TYR A 99 10.78 1.74 -0.99
N TYR A 100 9.47 1.74 -1.20
CA TYR A 100 8.62 0.57 -1.01
C TYR A 100 7.65 0.44 -2.18
N ILE A 101 7.26 -0.80 -2.50
CA ILE A 101 6.33 -1.11 -3.58
C ILE A 101 5.09 -1.76 -2.99
N ILE A 102 3.92 -1.25 -3.37
CA ILE A 102 2.62 -1.90 -3.19
C ILE A 102 2.04 -2.21 -4.57
N GLY A 103 1.32 -3.32 -4.71
CA GLY A 103 0.75 -3.69 -6.00
C GLY A 103 -0.14 -4.91 -5.96
N TRP A 104 -0.74 -5.20 -7.12
CA TRP A 104 -1.55 -6.39 -7.40
C TRP A 104 -0.75 -7.36 -8.27
N ASP A 105 -1.15 -8.63 -8.23
CA ASP A 105 -0.64 -9.67 -9.14
C ASP A 105 -1.75 -10.36 -9.90
N GLY A 106 -1.34 -10.98 -11.01
CA GLY A 106 -2.17 -11.90 -11.79
C GLY A 106 -3.45 -11.24 -12.26
N GLU A 107 -4.56 -11.95 -12.09
CA GLU A 107 -5.89 -11.48 -12.51
C GLU A 107 -6.27 -10.14 -11.87
N ALA A 108 -5.84 -9.87 -10.64
CA ALA A 108 -6.14 -8.61 -9.97
C ALA A 108 -5.44 -7.43 -10.64
N ALA A 109 -4.19 -7.61 -11.10
CA ALA A 109 -3.46 -6.58 -11.83
C ALA A 109 -4.15 -6.28 -13.18
N ALA A 110 -4.52 -7.31 -13.93
CA ALA A 110 -5.23 -7.17 -15.20
C ALA A 110 -6.57 -6.43 -15.05
N ILE A 111 -7.32 -6.67 -13.95
CA ILE A 111 -8.55 -5.92 -13.64
C ILE A 111 -8.24 -4.44 -13.40
N VAL A 112 -7.19 -4.11 -12.65
CA VAL A 112 -6.82 -2.71 -12.38
C VAL A 112 -6.42 -1.99 -13.66
N GLU A 113 -5.59 -2.62 -14.50
CA GLU A 113 -5.19 -2.09 -15.81
C GLU A 113 -6.39 -1.92 -16.76
N GLY A 114 -7.30 -2.90 -16.77
CA GLY A 114 -8.55 -2.82 -17.53
C GLY A 114 -9.44 -1.65 -17.09
N ASN A 115 -9.44 -1.27 -15.81
CA ASN A 115 -10.14 -0.07 -15.34
C ASN A 115 -9.38 1.22 -15.70
N GLN A 116 -8.05 1.22 -15.64
CA GLN A 116 -7.22 2.35 -16.03
C GLN A 116 -7.35 2.70 -17.51
N SER A 117 -7.27 1.71 -18.39
CA SER A 117 -7.48 1.89 -19.84
C SER A 117 -8.85 2.46 -20.19
N ARG A 118 -9.86 2.23 -19.33
CA ARG A 118 -11.21 2.83 -19.43
C ARG A 118 -11.31 4.25 -18.84
N GLY A 119 -10.17 4.87 -18.52
CA GLY A 119 -10.06 6.24 -18.02
C GLY A 119 -10.17 6.40 -16.50
N ARG A 120 -10.01 5.32 -15.72
CA ARG A 120 -10.00 5.35 -14.26
C ARG A 120 -8.61 5.15 -13.72
N ASP A 121 -7.95 6.27 -13.50
CA ASP A 121 -6.67 6.36 -12.83
C ASP A 121 -6.82 5.99 -11.35
N ILE A 122 -6.87 4.69 -11.06
CA ILE A 122 -7.11 4.17 -9.70
C ILE A 122 -5.80 4.13 -8.90
N ALA A 123 -4.69 3.82 -9.56
CA ALA A 123 -3.39 3.55 -8.94
C ALA A 123 -2.19 4.21 -9.63
N SER A 124 -2.36 4.75 -10.85
CA SER A 124 -1.25 5.36 -11.60
C SER A 124 -0.80 6.70 -11.03
N THR A 125 -1.65 7.37 -10.25
CA THR A 125 -1.32 8.58 -9.51
C THR A 125 -1.57 8.37 -8.00
N ILE A 126 -0.81 9.05 -7.15
CA ILE A 126 -1.09 9.14 -5.71
C ILE A 126 -1.69 10.52 -5.44
N PRO A 127 -2.88 10.64 -4.81
CA PRO A 127 -3.43 11.93 -4.41
C PRO A 127 -2.47 12.71 -3.52
N ASP A 128 -2.43 14.05 -3.64
CA ASP A 128 -1.53 14.90 -2.85
C ASP A 128 -1.67 14.68 -1.33
N GLU A 129 -2.89 14.43 -0.83
CA GLU A 129 -3.12 14.10 0.57
C GLU A 129 -2.40 12.80 1.00
N GLU A 130 -2.48 11.75 0.17
CA GLU A 130 -1.80 10.49 0.41
C GLU A 130 -0.28 10.66 0.28
N PHE A 131 0.17 11.42 -0.72
CA PHE A 131 1.60 11.70 -0.95
C PHE A 131 2.23 12.49 0.21
N ASN A 132 1.61 13.59 0.63
CA ASN A 132 2.08 14.39 1.76
C ASN A 132 2.08 13.61 3.07
N TRP A 133 1.09 12.72 3.25
CA TRP A 133 1.08 11.81 4.39
C TRP A 133 2.26 10.82 4.34
N ILE A 134 2.55 10.22 3.17
CA ILE A 134 3.71 9.32 2.98
C ILE A 134 5.01 10.07 3.30
N LEU A 135 5.19 11.28 2.74
CA LEU A 135 6.38 12.11 2.99
C LEU A 135 6.56 12.40 4.47
N ASN A 136 5.50 12.79 5.18
CA ASN A 136 5.56 13.02 6.62
C ASN A 136 5.95 11.75 7.41
N ARG A 137 5.44 10.59 7.02
CA ARG A 137 5.80 9.30 7.65
C ARG A 137 7.25 8.94 7.39
N LEU A 138 7.73 9.10 6.16
CA LEU A 138 9.12 8.85 5.80
C LEU A 138 10.06 9.81 6.53
N GLY A 139 9.75 11.11 6.55
CA GLY A 139 10.54 12.13 7.25
C GLY A 139 10.71 11.83 8.74
N LYS A 140 9.63 11.42 9.42
CA LYS A 140 9.69 10.99 10.84
C LYS A 140 10.57 9.76 11.05
N THR A 141 10.56 8.81 10.12
CA THR A 141 11.43 7.63 10.18
C THR A 141 12.89 8.03 10.01
N ILE A 142 13.22 8.87 9.03
CA ILE A 142 14.58 9.40 8.82
C ILE A 142 15.05 10.14 10.07
N GLU A 143 14.24 11.05 10.62
CA GLU A 143 14.61 11.84 11.81
C GLU A 143 14.92 10.95 13.02
N LYS A 144 14.13 9.88 13.21
CA LYS A 144 14.36 8.89 14.28
C LYS A 144 15.70 8.16 14.10
N GLU A 145 16.02 7.73 12.88
CA GLU A 145 17.32 7.08 12.60
C GLU A 145 18.48 8.08 12.76
N TRP A 146 18.30 9.34 12.34
CA TRP A 146 19.32 10.38 12.50
C TRP A 146 19.65 10.67 13.97
N LYS A 147 18.64 10.70 14.85
CA LYS A 147 18.82 10.86 16.30
C LYS A 147 19.61 9.71 16.92
N LYS A 148 19.42 8.47 16.44
CA LYS A 148 20.22 7.32 16.90
C LYS A 148 21.70 7.50 16.55
N ILE A 149 22.00 7.91 15.32
CA ILE A 149 23.37 8.14 14.85
C ILE A 149 24.05 9.24 15.67
N LYS A 150 23.36 10.36 15.92
CA LYS A 150 23.89 11.47 16.74
C LYS A 150 24.21 11.06 18.18
N ASN A 151 23.52 10.05 18.71
CA ASN A 151 23.73 9.53 20.05
C ASN A 151 24.75 8.37 20.10
N VAL A 152 25.39 8.02 18.99
CA VAL A 152 26.53 7.08 18.99
C VAL A 152 27.75 7.81 19.54
N THR A 153 27.92 7.79 20.86
CA THR A 153 29.18 8.15 21.49
C THR A 153 30.22 7.10 21.10
N THR A 154 31.26 7.49 20.36
CA THR A 154 32.43 6.65 20.12
C THR A 154 33.06 6.31 21.47
N VAL A 155 32.86 5.08 21.93
CA VAL A 155 33.66 4.53 23.02
C VAL A 155 35.04 4.26 22.42
N GLU A 156 36.02 5.09 22.75
CA GLU A 156 37.41 4.75 22.51
C GLU A 156 37.69 3.44 23.27
N VAL A 157 37.86 2.35 22.52
CA VAL A 157 38.39 1.12 23.09
C VAL A 157 39.85 1.43 23.41
N GLY A 158 40.10 1.79 24.66
CA GLY A 158 41.43 2.04 25.19
C GLY A 158 42.36 0.91 24.77
N SER A 159 43.36 1.25 23.96
CA SER A 159 44.44 0.37 23.56
C SER A 159 45.27 0.05 24.80
N GLY A 160 44.89 -1.00 25.51
CA GLY A 160 45.72 -1.58 26.55
C GLY A 160 47.00 -2.13 25.93
N LYS A 161 48.15 -1.55 26.29
CA LYS A 161 49.35 -2.27 26.77
C LYS A 161 50.52 -1.31 27.01
N GLY A 162 51.00 -1.32 28.25
CA GLY A 162 52.41 -1.13 28.54
C GLY A 162 52.72 -0.08 29.60
N LEU A 163 52.90 -0.53 30.85
CA LEU A 163 54.09 -0.14 31.62
C LEU A 163 54.38 -1.23 32.67
N LYS A 164 55.61 -1.74 32.58
CA LYS A 164 56.15 -2.87 33.31
C LYS A 164 56.37 -2.53 34.79
N ALA A 165 56.22 -3.53 35.65
CA ALA A 165 56.79 -3.55 36.98
C ALA A 165 58.33 -3.44 36.94
N ARG A 166 58.89 -2.62 37.82
CA ARG A 166 60.25 -2.71 38.40
C ARG A 166 60.11 -2.19 39.84
N GLN A 167 60.14 -3.12 40.80
CA GLN A 167 61.28 -3.42 41.69
C GLN A 167 61.59 -2.24 42.62
#